data_AF-A0A815VZK7-F1
#
_entry.id   AF-A0A815VZK7-F1
#
_cell.length_a   1.000
_cell.length_b   1.000
_cell.length_c   1.000
_cell.angle_alpha   90.00
_cell.angle_beta   90.00
_cell.angle_gamma   90.00
#
_symmetry.space_group_name_H-M   'P 1'
#
loop_
_entity.id
_entity.type
_entity.pdbx_description
1 polymer ?
#
loop_
_entity_poly.entity_id
_entity_poly.type
_entity_poly.pdbx_seq_one_letter_code
_entity_poly.pdbx_strand_id
1 'polypeptide(L)'
;MAMSLKTVIKEIFNANTNFQNAQQAMNFAHSLDALSGDLYTDPMRFLFELIQNSDDAYKDHPTKNPLLRLTVIDESYLIVANYGKGFDKNDVRGVCGVGCGTKRKDRDKTGYKGLGFKAVFGQSEYVLIASKGEYFRFEAGAKEFQWNIKWGKDRASWEATSGQKFKFPWQICPIWTEKTELPMSIQQWLFSQPEAVACIIRVSNISEIKKSLRTLSDQAHVFMFLRRVRNIRISIDSSNEIVLQISQLKDKSIKIWNGDGNLSSHWLLHSCLLPVPKEALKDSRLPEKLEGIEEIDLTLAIKINQNDCFVPVRGSDSILFAYLPTKISMYNLPVLVNAQFDINASREHIRIDSSWNQWLFSCIPEQMFKWVQTLTKEQKWTDKAYDLLPNRLSVKDQLAEQYNKALDSSVKTVPFLFGIHKNSLLISQAVVDLTLFSSDDCLGHELVRDYVAQTSSPPLRLPANPFVRNHHRLRNLGIQQFTWEKCWQMLHSPWFLTRL
;
A
#
# COMPACT_ATOMS: atom_id res chain seq x y z
N MET A 1 -32.67 -5.57 25.09
CA MET A 1 -31.37 -5.19 25.68
C MET A 1 -30.26 -5.67 24.76
N ALA A 2 -29.26 -4.85 24.46
CA ALA A 2 -28.09 -5.30 23.73
C ALA A 2 -27.33 -6.35 24.58
N MET A 3 -26.91 -7.47 23.98
CA MET A 3 -26.05 -8.44 24.68
C MET A 3 -24.70 -7.81 25.01
N SER A 4 -24.20 -8.02 26.23
CA SER A 4 -22.84 -7.61 26.60
C SER A 4 -21.78 -8.42 25.83
N LEU A 5 -20.59 -7.85 25.65
CA LEU A 5 -19.49 -8.50 24.96
C LEU A 5 -19.11 -9.83 25.64
N LYS A 6 -19.14 -9.85 26.98
CA LYS A 6 -18.93 -11.06 27.80
C LYS A 6 -19.86 -12.20 27.42
N THR A 7 -21.16 -11.92 27.24
CA THR A 7 -22.14 -12.93 26.83
C THR A 7 -21.82 -13.45 25.43
N VAL A 8 -21.50 -12.56 24.50
CA VAL A 8 -21.13 -12.92 23.12
C VAL A 8 -19.88 -13.80 23.07
N ILE A 9 -18.85 -13.47 23.84
CA ILE A 9 -17.61 -14.23 23.90
C ILE A 9 -17.86 -15.64 24.43
N LYS A 10 -18.65 -15.77 25.50
CA LYS A 10 -19.04 -17.08 26.05
C LYS A 10 -19.87 -17.90 25.05
N GLU A 11 -20.81 -17.27 24.35
CA GLU A 11 -21.59 -17.93 23.29
C GLU A 11 -20.68 -18.48 22.19
N ILE A 12 -19.73 -17.67 21.70
CA ILE A 12 -18.81 -18.07 20.63
C ILE A 12 -17.87 -19.17 21.12
N PHE A 13 -17.32 -19.06 22.33
CA PHE A 13 -16.47 -20.12 22.92
C PHE A 13 -17.20 -21.45 22.96
N ASN A 14 -18.43 -21.47 23.49
CA ASN A 14 -19.24 -22.67 23.58
C ASN A 14 -19.58 -23.24 22.20
N ALA A 15 -19.94 -22.38 21.24
CA ALA A 15 -20.22 -22.81 19.88
C ALA A 15 -18.99 -23.42 19.20
N ASN A 16 -17.83 -22.78 19.36
CA ASN A 16 -16.58 -23.18 18.70
C ASN A 16 -15.84 -24.33 19.40
N THR A 17 -16.36 -24.82 20.52
CA THR A 17 -15.86 -26.02 21.22
C THR A 17 -16.84 -27.21 21.15
N ASN A 18 -18.08 -26.99 20.70
CA ASN A 18 -19.12 -28.02 20.64
C ASN A 18 -19.07 -28.86 19.34
N PHE A 19 -17.98 -29.60 19.14
CA PHE A 19 -17.85 -30.57 18.06
C PHE A 19 -18.54 -31.90 18.37
N GLN A 20 -18.99 -32.63 17.34
CA GLN A 20 -19.65 -33.93 17.52
C GLN A 20 -18.68 -34.99 18.04
N ASN A 21 -17.41 -34.95 17.59
CA ASN A 21 -16.37 -35.86 18.05
C ASN A 21 -15.00 -35.15 18.10
N ALA A 22 -14.06 -35.74 18.85
CA ALA A 22 -12.70 -35.22 18.98
C ALA A 22 -11.97 -35.13 17.63
N GLN A 23 -12.15 -36.08 16.71
CA GLN A 23 -11.47 -36.05 15.42
C GLN A 23 -11.86 -34.83 14.59
N GLN A 24 -13.12 -34.40 14.63
CA GLN A 24 -13.57 -33.16 13.97
C GLN A 24 -12.88 -31.92 14.54
N ALA A 25 -12.83 -31.81 15.87
CA ALA A 25 -12.12 -30.71 16.54
C ALA A 25 -10.64 -30.68 16.14
N MET A 26 -10.01 -31.86 16.09
CA MET A 26 -8.61 -32.02 15.71
C MET A 26 -8.35 -31.62 14.26
N ASN A 27 -9.19 -32.06 13.32
CA ASN A 27 -9.09 -31.70 11.91
C ASN A 27 -9.23 -30.18 11.71
N PHE A 28 -10.12 -29.55 12.48
CA PHE A 28 -10.30 -28.11 12.44
C PHE A 28 -9.07 -27.38 13.02
N ALA A 29 -8.51 -27.86 14.12
CA ALA A 29 -7.27 -27.33 14.70
C ALA A 29 -6.10 -27.43 13.70
N HIS A 30 -5.91 -28.57 13.05
CA HIS A 30 -4.89 -28.74 12.00
C HIS A 30 -5.10 -27.80 10.82
N SER A 31 -6.35 -27.59 10.41
CA SER A 31 -6.67 -26.65 9.32
C SER A 31 -6.31 -25.21 9.70
N LEU A 32 -6.55 -24.82 10.95
CA LEU A 32 -6.17 -23.51 11.47
C LEU A 32 -4.65 -23.35 11.59
N ASP A 33 -3.95 -24.37 12.07
CA ASP A 33 -2.48 -24.37 12.14
C ASP A 33 -1.87 -24.17 10.74
N ALA A 34 -2.36 -24.90 9.73
CA ALA A 34 -1.93 -24.73 8.34
C ALA A 34 -2.25 -23.33 7.78
N LEU A 35 -3.44 -22.79 8.06
CA LEU A 35 -3.82 -21.43 7.63
C LEU A 35 -2.99 -20.33 8.31
N SER A 36 -2.61 -20.52 9.58
CA SER A 36 -1.85 -19.55 10.36
C SER A 36 -0.34 -19.62 10.11
N GLY A 37 0.21 -20.80 9.85
CA GLY A 37 1.64 -21.04 9.63
C GLY A 37 2.06 -21.00 8.16
N ASP A 38 1.34 -21.68 7.27
CA ASP A 38 1.83 -21.96 5.91
C ASP A 38 1.47 -20.87 4.88
N LEU A 39 0.46 -20.05 5.15
CA LEU A 39 0.05 -18.96 4.25
C LEU A 39 0.92 -17.69 4.38
N TYR A 40 1.71 -17.59 5.45
CA TYR A 40 2.44 -16.39 5.82
C TYR A 40 3.94 -16.71 5.96
N THR A 41 4.64 -16.67 4.83
CA THR A 41 6.10 -16.80 4.71
C THR A 41 6.86 -15.61 5.32
N ASP A 42 6.20 -14.46 5.45
CA ASP A 42 6.76 -13.26 6.09
C ASP A 42 6.39 -13.23 7.59
N PRO A 43 7.37 -13.38 8.50
CA PRO A 43 7.11 -13.34 9.94
C PRO A 43 6.53 -11.99 10.40
N MET A 44 6.69 -10.90 9.62
CA MET A 44 6.18 -9.58 9.97
C MET A 44 4.81 -9.24 9.34
N ARG A 45 4.21 -10.16 8.57
CA ARG A 45 2.92 -9.89 7.91
C ARG A 45 1.82 -9.53 8.90
N PHE A 46 1.77 -10.23 10.05
CA PHE A 46 0.75 -10.00 11.07
C PHE A 46 0.78 -8.55 11.58
N LEU A 47 1.96 -7.92 11.67
CA LEU A 47 2.08 -6.53 12.13
C LEU A 47 1.38 -5.58 11.16
N PHE A 48 1.61 -5.74 9.86
CA PHE A 48 0.93 -4.94 8.83
C PHE A 48 -0.60 -5.14 8.85
N GLU A 49 -1.08 -6.37 9.07
CA GLU A 49 -2.52 -6.64 9.22
C GLU A 49 -3.12 -5.89 10.44
N LEU A 50 -2.41 -5.87 11.57
CA LEU A 50 -2.86 -5.16 12.77
C LEU A 50 -2.81 -3.64 12.61
N ILE A 51 -1.83 -3.12 11.88
CA ILE A 51 -1.74 -1.70 11.52
C ILE A 51 -2.92 -1.29 10.62
N GLN A 52 -3.27 -2.12 9.63
CA GLN A 52 -4.47 -1.92 8.81
C GLN A 52 -5.75 -1.95 9.63
N ASN A 53 -5.91 -2.93 10.53
CA ASN A 53 -7.07 -2.99 11.41
C ASN A 53 -7.18 -1.78 12.33
N SER A 54 -6.04 -1.23 12.76
CA SER A 54 -5.99 0.00 13.56
C SER A 54 -6.38 1.25 12.76
N ASP A 55 -5.97 1.35 11.50
CA ASP A 55 -6.37 2.44 10.60
C ASP A 55 -7.87 2.38 10.26
N ASP A 56 -8.39 1.17 10.00
CA ASP A 56 -9.82 0.91 9.76
C ASP A 56 -10.68 1.29 10.98
N ALA A 57 -10.19 1.10 12.21
CA ALA A 57 -10.93 1.38 13.45
C ALA A 57 -11.32 2.86 13.60
N TYR A 58 -10.59 3.77 12.95
CA TYR A 58 -10.92 5.20 12.94
C TYR A 58 -11.98 5.58 11.89
N LYS A 59 -12.42 4.65 11.02
CA LYS A 59 -13.54 4.90 10.09
C LYS A 59 -14.81 5.23 10.85
N ASP A 60 -15.11 4.34 11.79
CA ASP A 60 -16.35 4.34 12.55
C ASP A 60 -16.19 5.16 13.86
N HIS A 61 -15.03 5.80 14.05
CA HIS A 61 -14.72 6.65 15.20
C HIS A 61 -13.74 7.78 14.81
N PRO A 62 -14.20 8.79 14.04
CA PRO A 62 -13.34 9.89 13.62
C PRO A 62 -12.81 10.66 14.84
N THR A 63 -11.49 10.82 14.91
CA THR A 63 -10.82 11.61 15.95
C THR A 63 -9.87 12.62 15.31
N LYS A 64 -9.61 13.73 16.01
CA LYS A 64 -8.70 14.79 15.50
C LYS A 64 -7.27 14.29 15.35
N ASN A 65 -6.82 13.38 16.23
CA ASN A 65 -5.44 12.88 16.26
C ASN A 65 -5.42 11.35 16.27
N PRO A 66 -5.69 10.67 15.13
CA PRO A 66 -5.62 9.22 15.06
C PRO A 66 -4.19 8.75 15.33
N LEU A 67 -4.04 7.94 16.38
CA LEU A 67 -2.77 7.43 16.89
C LEU A 67 -2.69 5.92 16.75
N LEU A 68 -1.57 5.44 16.21
CA LEU A 68 -1.12 4.07 16.28
C LEU A 68 0.06 3.99 17.26
N ARG A 69 0.01 3.01 18.17
CA ARG A 69 1.06 2.77 19.15
C ARG A 69 1.54 1.32 19.04
N LEU A 70 2.85 1.15 18.84
CA LEU A 70 3.56 -0.12 18.83
C LEU A 70 4.47 -0.13 20.05
N THR A 71 4.28 -1.05 20.99
CA THR A 71 5.05 -1.07 22.24
C THR A 71 5.52 -2.48 22.54
N VAL A 72 6.81 -2.64 22.80
CA VAL A 72 7.38 -3.85 23.37
C VAL A 72 7.44 -3.70 24.90
N ILE A 73 6.94 -4.69 25.64
CA ILE A 73 7.08 -4.75 27.10
C ILE A 73 7.55 -6.13 27.56
N ASP A 74 8.19 -6.18 28.73
CA ASP A 74 8.68 -7.39 29.41
C ASP A 74 9.52 -8.34 28.55
N GLU A 75 10.17 -7.84 27.50
CA GLU A 75 10.91 -8.64 26.52
C GLU A 75 10.11 -9.84 25.94
N SER A 76 8.78 -9.77 25.99
CA SER A 76 7.92 -10.91 25.66
C SER A 76 6.57 -10.54 25.06
N TYR A 77 6.15 -9.28 25.17
CA TYR A 77 4.90 -8.81 24.60
C TYR A 77 5.11 -7.71 23.56
N LEU A 78 4.44 -7.86 22.42
CA LEU A 78 4.20 -6.79 21.46
C LEU A 78 2.76 -6.30 21.61
N ILE A 79 2.59 -5.01 21.81
CA ILE A 79 1.30 -4.32 21.89
C ILE A 79 1.11 -3.48 20.64
N VAL A 80 0.05 -3.75 19.88
CA VAL A 80 -0.40 -2.92 18.76
C VAL A 80 -1.72 -2.27 19.18
N ALA A 81 -1.70 -0.96 19.40
CA ALA A 81 -2.83 -0.24 19.97
C ALA A 81 -3.25 0.98 19.16
N ASN A 82 -4.54 1.27 19.22
CA ASN A 82 -5.17 2.48 18.69
C ASN A 82 -6.26 2.96 19.66
N TYR A 83 -6.92 4.07 19.31
CA TYR A 83 -7.97 4.71 20.10
C TYR A 83 -9.22 4.95 19.24
N GLY A 84 -9.47 4.04 18.29
CA GLY A 84 -10.61 4.06 17.40
C GLY A 84 -11.84 3.39 18.02
N LYS A 85 -12.71 2.85 17.16
CA LYS A 85 -13.89 2.09 17.56
C LYS A 85 -13.47 0.83 18.35
N GLY A 86 -14.10 0.61 19.51
CA GLY A 86 -13.99 -0.64 20.25
C GLY A 86 -14.66 -1.80 19.53
N PHE A 87 -14.32 -3.03 19.93
CA PHE A 87 -14.93 -4.25 19.42
C PHE A 87 -16.41 -4.32 19.77
N ASP A 88 -17.25 -4.55 18.76
CA ASP A 88 -18.63 -4.96 18.96
C ASP A 88 -18.84 -6.47 18.74
N LYS A 89 -20.09 -6.91 18.91
CA LYS A 89 -20.51 -8.31 18.68
C LYS A 89 -20.12 -8.85 17.30
N ASN A 90 -20.23 -8.03 16.26
CA ASN A 90 -19.91 -8.43 14.90
C ASN A 90 -18.39 -8.51 14.72
N ASP A 91 -17.64 -7.57 15.29
CA ASP A 91 -16.17 -7.58 15.26
C ASP A 91 -15.61 -8.84 15.92
N VAL A 92 -16.12 -9.23 17.10
CA VAL A 92 -15.71 -10.48 17.78
C VAL A 92 -16.04 -11.71 16.93
N ARG A 93 -17.24 -11.77 16.34
CA ARG A 93 -17.60 -12.87 15.43
C ARG A 93 -16.72 -12.92 14.19
N GLY A 94 -16.37 -11.77 13.63
CA GLY A 94 -15.49 -11.67 12.47
C GLY A 94 -14.07 -12.15 12.79
N VAL A 95 -13.55 -11.79 13.97
CA VAL A 95 -12.24 -12.26 14.43
C VAL A 95 -12.24 -13.74 14.79
N CYS A 96 -13.36 -14.30 15.27
CA CYS A 96 -13.48 -15.72 15.61
C CYS A 96 -13.86 -16.60 14.39
N GLY A 97 -14.40 -16.03 13.32
CA GLY A 97 -14.75 -16.77 12.12
C GLY A 97 -13.53 -17.23 11.29
N VAL A 98 -13.74 -18.25 10.46
CA VAL A 98 -12.80 -18.66 9.40
C VAL A 98 -13.47 -18.40 8.06
N GLY A 99 -12.83 -17.62 7.19
CA GLY A 99 -13.40 -17.20 5.91
C GLY A 99 -14.58 -16.21 6.01
N CYS A 100 -15.27 -16.12 7.14
CA CYS A 100 -16.37 -15.19 7.38
C CYS A 100 -15.87 -13.80 7.77
N GLY A 101 -15.24 -13.08 6.84
CA GLY A 101 -14.90 -11.68 7.07
C GLY A 101 -16.15 -10.83 7.16
N THR A 102 -16.43 -10.22 8.33
CA THR A 102 -17.50 -9.21 8.50
C THR A 102 -17.32 -7.97 7.62
N LYS A 103 -16.17 -7.86 6.97
CA LYS A 103 -15.73 -6.78 6.07
C LYS A 103 -15.89 -7.11 4.58
N ARG A 104 -16.42 -8.29 4.19
CA ARG A 104 -16.50 -8.75 2.77
C ARG A 104 -17.21 -7.77 1.82
N LYS A 105 -18.12 -6.92 2.32
CA LYS A 105 -18.88 -5.95 1.53
C LYS A 105 -18.48 -4.48 1.75
N ASP A 106 -17.60 -4.18 2.72
CA ASP A 106 -17.24 -2.79 3.04
C ASP A 106 -16.06 -2.33 2.18
N ARG A 107 -16.36 -1.44 1.22
CA ARG A 107 -15.42 -0.90 0.22
C ARG A 107 -14.20 -0.20 0.83
N ASP A 108 -14.32 0.34 2.05
CA ASP A 108 -13.23 1.08 2.71
C ASP A 108 -12.41 0.25 3.68
N LYS A 109 -12.78 -1.00 3.94
CA LYS A 109 -12.07 -1.87 4.87
C LYS A 109 -11.10 -2.76 4.10
N THR A 110 -9.86 -2.80 4.58
CA THR A 110 -8.74 -3.26 3.75
C THR A 110 -8.64 -4.81 3.70
N GLY A 111 -9.10 -5.49 4.76
CA GLY A 111 -9.05 -6.94 4.90
C GLY A 111 -10.34 -7.65 4.47
N TYR A 112 -10.25 -8.61 3.53
CA TYR A 112 -11.44 -9.29 2.96
C TYR A 112 -11.40 -10.82 3.01
N LYS A 113 -10.23 -11.44 3.24
CA LYS A 113 -10.11 -12.91 3.28
C LYS A 113 -10.60 -13.52 4.60
N GLY A 114 -10.86 -12.70 5.63
CA GLY A 114 -11.19 -13.20 6.98
C GLY A 114 -10.05 -13.99 7.66
N LEU A 115 -8.84 -13.94 7.08
CA LEU A 115 -7.65 -14.65 7.54
C LEU A 115 -6.57 -13.72 8.11
N GLY A 116 -6.64 -12.41 7.83
CA GLY A 116 -5.59 -11.45 8.19
C GLY A 116 -5.28 -11.41 9.69
N PHE A 117 -6.29 -11.47 10.55
CA PHE A 117 -6.05 -11.58 11.99
C PHE A 117 -5.41 -12.92 12.38
N LYS A 118 -5.75 -14.02 11.70
CA LYS A 118 -5.25 -15.36 12.03
C LYS A 118 -3.74 -15.51 11.84
N ALA A 119 -3.10 -14.63 11.05
CA ALA A 119 -1.65 -14.55 10.91
C ALA A 119 -0.93 -14.37 12.26
N VAL A 120 -1.58 -13.73 13.24
CA VAL A 120 -0.99 -13.54 14.58
C VAL A 120 -0.68 -14.86 15.28
N PHE A 121 -1.48 -15.91 15.02
CA PHE A 121 -1.35 -17.20 15.68
C PHE A 121 -0.20 -18.05 15.14
N GLY A 122 0.35 -17.70 13.98
CA GLY A 122 1.62 -18.28 13.51
C GLY A 122 2.83 -17.81 14.31
N GLN A 123 2.71 -16.69 15.03
CA GLN A 123 3.80 -16.07 15.78
C GLN A 123 3.60 -16.14 17.31
N SER A 124 2.44 -16.61 17.76
CA SER A 124 2.08 -16.60 19.18
C SER A 124 1.00 -17.62 19.52
N GLU A 125 1.15 -18.29 20.65
CA GLU A 125 0.13 -19.14 21.28
C GLU A 125 -0.74 -18.38 22.30
N TYR A 126 -0.51 -17.07 22.49
CA TYR A 126 -1.26 -16.23 23.42
C TYR A 126 -1.47 -14.83 22.84
N VAL A 127 -2.73 -14.51 22.56
CA VAL A 127 -3.13 -13.19 22.04
C VAL A 127 -4.28 -12.66 22.87
N LEU A 128 -4.08 -11.50 23.46
CA LEU A 128 -5.06 -10.78 24.26
C LEU A 128 -5.56 -9.56 23.48
N ILE A 129 -6.87 -9.38 23.43
CA ILE A 129 -7.52 -8.19 22.91
C ILE A 129 -8.07 -7.41 24.10
N ALA A 130 -7.63 -6.15 24.22
CA ALA A 130 -8.23 -5.15 25.09
C ALA A 130 -9.06 -4.20 24.24
N SER A 131 -10.29 -3.93 24.66
CA SER A 131 -11.21 -3.04 23.95
C SER A 131 -11.99 -2.21 24.96
N LYS A 132 -11.55 -0.97 25.20
CA LYS A 132 -12.24 0.01 26.05
C LYS A 132 -12.64 -0.54 27.44
N GLY A 133 -11.69 -1.19 28.11
CA GLY A 133 -11.89 -1.78 29.43
C GLY A 133 -12.46 -3.19 29.47
N GLU A 134 -12.81 -3.78 28.33
CA GLU A 134 -13.18 -5.20 28.20
C GLU A 134 -12.02 -6.02 27.63
N TYR A 135 -11.86 -7.26 28.09
CA TYR A 135 -10.71 -8.10 27.73
C TYR A 135 -11.13 -9.52 27.36
N PHE A 136 -10.52 -10.04 26.29
CA PHE A 136 -10.65 -11.44 25.90
C PHE A 136 -9.39 -11.92 25.20
N ARG A 137 -9.09 -13.21 25.32
CA ARG A 137 -7.85 -13.80 24.81
C ARG A 137 -8.09 -15.06 23.98
N PHE A 138 -7.08 -15.42 23.21
CA PHE A 138 -6.95 -16.70 22.53
C PHE A 138 -5.66 -17.34 23.04
N GLU A 139 -5.75 -18.57 23.54
CA GLU A 139 -4.63 -19.24 24.21
C GLU A 139 -4.65 -20.75 23.94
N ALA A 140 -3.59 -21.30 23.34
CA ALA A 140 -3.56 -22.71 22.89
C ALA A 140 -3.70 -23.74 24.01
N GLY A 141 -3.17 -23.41 25.19
CA GLY A 141 -3.15 -24.27 26.38
C GLY A 141 -4.15 -23.85 27.47
N ALA A 142 -5.20 -23.11 27.13
CA ALA A 142 -6.09 -22.54 28.12
C ALA A 142 -6.85 -23.61 28.94
N LYS A 143 -6.99 -23.39 30.25
CA LYS A 143 -7.68 -24.29 31.20
C LYS A 143 -9.18 -24.42 30.92
N GLU A 144 -9.75 -23.47 30.20
CA GLU A 144 -11.16 -23.42 29.80
C GLU A 144 -11.51 -24.52 28.80
N PHE A 145 -10.53 -25.07 28.09
CA PHE A 145 -10.74 -26.19 27.20
C PHE A 145 -10.86 -27.50 27.98
N GLN A 146 -12.08 -28.05 28.03
CA GLN A 146 -12.39 -29.29 28.72
C GLN A 146 -12.73 -30.42 27.76
N TRP A 147 -12.35 -31.64 28.11
CA TRP A 147 -12.72 -32.83 27.34
C TRP A 147 -14.25 -32.99 27.34
N ASN A 148 -14.84 -33.13 26.16
CA ASN A 148 -16.27 -33.38 26.06
C ASN A 148 -16.54 -34.87 26.29
N ILE A 149 -17.40 -35.21 27.24
CA ILE A 149 -17.78 -36.59 27.58
C ILE A 149 -18.33 -37.34 26.35
N LYS A 150 -18.94 -36.62 25.39
CA LYS A 150 -19.41 -37.19 24.12
C LYS A 150 -18.29 -37.74 23.23
N TRP A 151 -17.04 -37.36 23.45
CA TRP A 151 -15.89 -37.79 22.66
C TRP A 151 -15.25 -39.08 23.18
N GLY A 152 -15.75 -39.62 24.30
CA GLY A 152 -15.24 -40.83 24.94
C GLY A 152 -14.82 -40.57 26.39
N LYS A 153 -14.20 -41.59 27.00
CA LYS A 153 -13.86 -41.61 28.43
C LYS A 153 -13.01 -40.41 28.87
N ASP A 154 -11.87 -40.22 28.23
CA ASP A 154 -10.93 -39.14 28.54
C ASP A 154 -9.96 -38.91 27.37
N ARG A 155 -9.26 -37.77 27.42
CA ARG A 155 -8.27 -37.36 26.42
C ARG A 155 -7.15 -38.38 26.27
N ALA A 156 -6.61 -38.90 27.37
CA ALA A 156 -5.46 -39.80 27.33
C ALA A 156 -5.79 -41.12 26.61
N SER A 157 -6.99 -41.66 26.86
CA SER A 157 -7.49 -42.86 26.19
C SER A 157 -7.67 -42.62 24.69
N TRP A 158 -8.19 -41.45 24.29
CA TRP A 158 -8.34 -41.09 22.89
C TRP A 158 -6.99 -40.91 22.19
N GLU A 159 -6.02 -40.24 22.82
CA GLU A 159 -4.66 -40.05 22.29
C GLU A 159 -3.93 -41.41 22.13
N ALA A 160 -4.07 -42.31 23.11
CA ALA A 160 -3.51 -43.67 23.03
C ALA A 160 -4.12 -44.50 21.89
N THR A 161 -5.42 -44.34 21.61
CA THR A 161 -6.11 -45.09 20.53
C THR A 161 -5.82 -44.50 19.16
N SER A 162 -5.79 -43.17 19.04
CA SER A 162 -5.57 -42.46 17.77
C SER A 162 -4.10 -42.37 17.36
N GLY A 163 -3.17 -42.51 18.31
CA GLY A 163 -1.75 -42.25 18.11
C GLY A 163 -1.40 -40.77 17.91
N GLN A 164 -2.33 -39.85 18.19
CA GLN A 164 -2.17 -38.41 17.97
C GLN A 164 -2.35 -37.63 19.28
N LYS A 165 -1.58 -36.56 19.45
CA LYS A 165 -1.76 -35.61 20.57
C LYS A 165 -2.89 -34.63 20.22
N PHE A 166 -3.93 -34.60 21.04
CA PHE A 166 -5.11 -33.78 20.82
C PHE A 166 -4.81 -32.28 20.95
N LYS A 167 -5.42 -31.47 20.08
CA LYS A 167 -5.37 -30.02 20.09
C LYS A 167 -6.76 -29.45 19.84
N PHE A 168 -7.11 -28.41 20.59
CA PHE A 168 -8.32 -27.64 20.34
C PHE A 168 -8.08 -26.61 19.22
N PRO A 169 -9.12 -26.23 18.46
CA PRO A 169 -9.06 -25.13 17.49
C PRO A 169 -9.10 -23.76 18.20
N TRP A 170 -8.12 -23.52 19.06
CA TRP A 170 -8.09 -22.40 20.00
C TRP A 170 -8.08 -21.03 19.31
N GLN A 171 -7.58 -20.93 18.08
CA GLN A 171 -7.50 -19.70 17.29
C GLN A 171 -8.86 -19.07 16.97
N ILE A 172 -9.95 -19.83 17.14
CA ILE A 172 -11.33 -19.35 16.93
C ILE A 172 -12.13 -19.28 18.23
N CYS A 173 -11.54 -19.63 19.37
CA CYS A 173 -12.24 -19.76 20.65
C CYS A 173 -11.83 -18.59 21.57
N PRO A 174 -12.60 -17.48 21.59
CA PRO A 174 -12.29 -16.36 22.46
C PRO A 174 -12.60 -16.72 23.91
N ILE A 175 -11.74 -16.34 24.83
CA ILE A 175 -11.89 -16.58 26.25
C ILE A 175 -12.04 -15.24 26.94
N TRP A 176 -13.15 -15.03 27.65
CA TRP A 176 -13.31 -13.82 28.47
C TRP A 176 -12.23 -13.79 29.54
N THR A 177 -11.61 -12.63 29.74
CA THR A 177 -10.51 -12.48 30.69
C THR A 177 -10.85 -11.37 31.66
N GLU A 178 -10.83 -11.64 32.95
CA GLU A 178 -10.98 -10.59 33.95
C GLU A 178 -9.67 -9.80 34.08
N LYS A 179 -9.75 -8.52 34.47
CA LYS A 179 -8.57 -7.65 34.62
C LYS A 179 -7.51 -8.26 35.55
N THR A 180 -7.94 -8.97 36.59
CA THR A 180 -7.08 -9.64 37.58
C THR A 180 -6.27 -10.80 37.00
N GLU A 181 -6.67 -11.35 35.85
CA GLU A 181 -5.97 -12.46 35.17
C GLU A 181 -4.86 -11.95 34.22
N LEU A 182 -4.76 -10.65 34.02
CA LEU A 182 -3.77 -10.05 33.13
C LEU A 182 -2.39 -9.95 33.81
N PRO A 183 -1.28 -10.09 33.07
CA PRO A 183 0.06 -9.79 33.60
C PRO A 183 0.14 -8.35 34.17
N MET A 184 0.89 -8.16 35.27
CA MET A 184 0.93 -6.88 35.99
C MET A 184 1.40 -5.71 35.11
N SER A 185 2.40 -5.93 34.28
CA SER A 185 2.92 -4.98 33.29
C SER A 185 1.87 -4.55 32.27
N ILE A 186 1.08 -5.49 31.77
CA ILE A 186 -0.05 -5.25 30.87
C ILE A 186 -1.14 -4.45 31.58
N GLN A 187 -1.46 -4.78 32.84
CA GLN A 187 -2.42 -4.02 33.64
C GLN A 187 -1.97 -2.57 33.82
N GLN A 188 -0.69 -2.34 34.13
CA GLN A 188 -0.12 -1.00 34.30
C GLN A 188 -0.16 -0.21 32.99
N TRP A 189 0.22 -0.84 31.87
CA TRP A 189 0.16 -0.21 30.55
C TRP A 189 -1.28 0.18 30.19
N LEU A 190 -2.25 -0.73 30.36
CA LEU A 190 -3.68 -0.49 30.07
C LEU A 190 -4.29 0.55 31.02
N PHE A 191 -3.86 0.59 32.28
CA PHE A 191 -4.32 1.61 33.23
C PHE A 191 -3.96 3.02 32.77
N SER A 192 -2.77 3.19 32.17
CA SER A 192 -2.37 4.47 31.58
C SER A 192 -3.10 4.82 30.27
N GLN A 193 -3.87 3.87 29.70
CA GLN A 193 -4.51 3.98 28.39
C GLN A 193 -5.94 3.36 28.39
N PRO A 194 -6.89 3.88 29.19
CA PRO A 194 -8.19 3.22 29.40
C PRO A 194 -9.06 3.09 28.13
N GLU A 195 -8.92 4.02 27.18
CA GLU A 195 -9.65 4.02 25.90
C GLU A 195 -8.94 3.21 24.79
N ALA A 196 -7.80 2.58 25.09
CA ALA A 196 -7.07 1.83 24.09
C ALA A 196 -7.86 0.61 23.61
N VAL A 197 -7.80 0.41 22.29
CA VAL A 197 -8.11 -0.85 21.64
C VAL A 197 -6.77 -1.45 21.23
N ALA A 198 -6.38 -2.54 21.89
CA ALA A 198 -5.05 -3.11 21.77
C ALA A 198 -5.09 -4.61 21.48
N CYS A 199 -4.24 -5.04 20.55
CA CYS A 199 -3.87 -6.43 20.35
C CYS A 199 -2.51 -6.66 21.02
N ILE A 200 -2.48 -7.52 22.02
CA ILE A 200 -1.33 -7.82 22.86
C ILE A 200 -0.91 -9.25 22.56
N ILE A 201 0.33 -9.43 22.12
CA ILE A 201 0.81 -10.68 21.53
C ILE A 201 2.01 -11.14 22.32
N ARG A 202 1.97 -12.36 22.86
CA ARG A 202 3.15 -12.96 23.50
C ARG A 202 4.05 -13.56 22.43
N VAL A 203 5.18 -12.92 22.14
CA VAL A 203 6.07 -13.31 21.06
C VAL A 203 7.19 -14.23 21.55
N SER A 204 7.56 -15.23 20.74
CA SER A 204 8.64 -16.16 21.05
C SER A 204 10.03 -15.60 20.73
N ASN A 205 10.14 -14.76 19.69
CA ASN A 205 11.39 -14.15 19.24
C ASN A 205 11.31 -12.61 19.30
N ILE A 206 11.44 -12.04 20.51
CA ILE A 206 11.33 -10.58 20.69
C ILE A 206 12.42 -9.80 19.93
N SER A 207 13.62 -10.37 19.78
CA SER A 207 14.75 -9.74 19.10
C SER A 207 14.44 -9.44 17.63
N GLU A 208 13.76 -10.37 16.95
CA GLU A 208 13.31 -10.19 15.56
C GLU A 208 12.22 -9.12 15.44
N ILE A 209 11.28 -9.08 16.39
CA ILE A 209 10.27 -8.01 16.47
C ILE A 209 10.92 -6.65 16.67
N LYS A 210 11.85 -6.52 17.62
CA LYS A 210 12.58 -5.27 17.86
C LYS A 210 13.32 -4.80 16.61
N LYS A 211 14.05 -5.71 15.93
CA LYS A 211 14.74 -5.41 14.67
C LYS A 211 13.76 -4.89 13.60
N SER A 212 12.63 -5.56 13.44
CA SER A 212 11.62 -5.20 12.45
C SER A 212 10.94 -3.87 12.75
N LEU A 213 10.68 -3.56 14.03
CA LEU A 213 10.19 -2.26 14.45
C LEU A 213 11.19 -1.13 14.15
N ARG A 214 12.50 -1.39 14.31
CA ARG A 214 13.56 -0.44 13.89
C ARG A 214 13.56 -0.23 12.38
N THR A 215 13.47 -1.30 11.60
CA THR A 215 13.37 -1.19 10.13
C THR A 215 12.13 -0.40 9.71
N LEU A 216 10.98 -0.61 10.37
CA LEU A 216 9.77 0.16 10.10
C LEU A 216 9.90 1.64 10.47
N SER A 217 10.61 1.97 11.56
CA SER A 217 10.89 3.37 11.89
C SER A 217 11.82 4.03 10.89
N ASP A 218 12.84 3.31 10.41
CA ASP A 218 13.80 3.82 9.41
C ASP A 218 13.12 4.02 8.04
N GLN A 219 12.18 3.13 7.70
CA GLN A 219 11.38 3.19 6.47
C GLN A 219 10.00 3.82 6.70
N ALA A 220 9.92 4.92 7.47
CA ALA A 220 8.65 5.55 7.87
C ALA A 220 7.65 5.85 6.73
N HIS A 221 8.16 5.98 5.50
CA HIS A 221 7.36 6.15 4.29
C HIS A 221 6.33 5.02 4.04
N VAL A 222 6.53 3.82 4.61
CA VAL A 222 5.57 2.71 4.54
C VAL A 222 4.19 3.04 5.10
N PHE A 223 4.10 4.04 5.97
CA PHE A 223 2.86 4.50 6.59
C PHE A 223 2.13 5.59 5.80
N MET A 224 2.72 6.13 4.73
CA MET A 224 2.18 7.32 4.05
C MET A 224 0.80 7.08 3.40
N PHE A 225 0.52 5.83 3.03
CA PHE A 225 -0.73 5.44 2.37
C PHE A 225 -1.81 4.94 3.34
N LEU A 226 -1.57 5.03 4.66
CA LEU A 226 -2.64 4.85 5.65
C LEU A 226 -3.70 5.92 5.46
N ARG A 227 -4.97 5.56 5.61
CA ARG A 227 -6.09 6.45 5.28
C ARG A 227 -6.37 7.45 6.39
N ARG A 228 -6.17 7.09 7.67
CA ARG A 228 -6.62 7.87 8.83
C ARG A 228 -5.54 8.11 9.86
N VAL A 229 -4.69 7.12 10.15
CA VAL A 229 -3.57 7.23 11.08
C VAL A 229 -2.58 8.27 10.57
N ARG A 230 -2.25 9.22 11.45
CA ARG A 230 -1.29 10.30 11.17
C ARG A 230 -0.21 10.41 12.23
N ASN A 231 -0.44 9.87 13.42
CA ASN A 231 0.54 9.83 14.49
C ASN A 231 0.90 8.37 14.77
N ILE A 232 2.18 8.06 14.84
CA ILE A 232 2.68 6.71 15.13
C ILE A 232 3.71 6.84 16.24
N ARG A 233 3.59 5.98 17.26
CA ARG A 233 4.53 5.89 18.37
C ARG A 233 5.05 4.48 18.47
N ILE A 234 6.37 4.32 18.49
CA ILE A 234 7.04 3.02 18.55
C ILE A 234 7.98 3.01 19.76
N SER A 235 7.66 2.19 20.75
CA SER A 235 8.46 1.99 21.95
C SER A 235 9.09 0.59 21.89
N ILE A 236 10.38 0.52 21.59
CA ILE A 236 11.10 -0.75 21.37
C ILE A 236 11.80 -1.20 22.65
N ASP A 237 12.39 -0.25 23.37
CA ASP A 237 13.08 -0.44 24.64
C ASP A 237 12.52 0.56 25.66
N SER A 238 12.77 0.33 26.95
CA SER A 238 12.23 1.14 28.06
C SER A 238 12.68 2.61 28.05
N SER A 239 13.72 2.95 27.29
CA SER A 239 14.39 4.25 27.36
C SER A 239 13.93 5.28 26.34
N ASN A 240 13.40 4.89 25.17
CA ASN A 240 13.05 5.84 24.11
C ASN A 240 11.79 5.44 23.30
N GLU A 241 10.94 6.43 23.03
CA GLU A 241 9.78 6.34 22.14
C GLU A 241 10.10 7.05 20.81
N ILE A 242 10.04 6.32 19.71
CA ILE A 242 10.11 6.89 18.36
C ILE A 242 8.74 7.44 18.02
N VAL A 243 8.67 8.72 17.68
CA VAL A 243 7.43 9.38 17.26
C VAL A 243 7.54 9.74 15.79
N LEU A 244 6.53 9.38 15.01
CA LEU A 244 6.38 9.74 13.61
C LEU A 244 5.06 10.50 13.42
N GLN A 245 5.14 11.65 12.74
CA GLN A 245 3.98 12.48 12.39
C GLN A 245 3.88 12.64 10.88
N ILE A 246 2.76 12.22 10.32
CA ILE A 246 2.47 12.25 8.90
C ILE A 246 1.57 13.45 8.63
N SER A 247 2.08 14.42 7.87
CA SER A 247 1.38 15.66 7.55
C SER A 247 1.17 15.78 6.05
N GLN A 248 -0.09 15.80 5.61
CA GLN A 248 -0.45 16.09 4.24
C GLN A 248 -0.60 17.61 4.05
N LEU A 249 0.10 18.14 3.06
CA LEU A 249 0.17 19.57 2.75
C LEU A 249 -0.84 19.95 1.66
N LYS A 250 -1.07 21.27 1.49
CA LYS A 250 -2.01 21.82 0.49
C LYS A 250 -1.63 21.49 -0.95
N ASP A 251 -0.33 21.35 -1.23
CA ASP A 251 0.22 20.95 -2.53
C ASP A 251 0.11 19.44 -2.80
N LYS A 252 -0.69 18.73 -1.98
CA LYS A 252 -0.87 17.27 -2.01
C LYS A 252 0.38 16.48 -1.63
N SER A 253 1.48 17.12 -1.22
CA SER A 253 2.66 16.41 -0.73
C SER A 253 2.47 15.93 0.71
N ILE A 254 3.20 14.88 1.09
CA ILE A 254 3.25 14.34 2.45
C ILE A 254 4.65 14.56 3.01
N LYS A 255 4.72 15.14 4.20
CA LYS A 255 5.94 15.19 5.01
C LYS A 255 5.79 14.27 6.22
N ILE A 256 6.84 13.50 6.50
CA ILE A 256 6.92 12.64 7.67
C ILE A 256 8.00 13.21 8.58
N TRP A 257 7.61 13.54 9.81
CA TRP A 257 8.45 14.16 10.83
C TRP A 257 8.73 13.18 11.95
N ASN A 258 9.96 13.23 12.46
CA ASN A 258 10.36 12.55 13.68
C ASN A 258 9.96 13.38 14.92
N GLY A 259 9.93 12.74 16.10
CA GLY A 259 9.56 13.39 17.36
C GLY A 259 10.47 14.55 17.80
N ASP A 260 11.69 14.59 17.28
CA ASP A 260 12.66 15.68 17.47
C ASP A 260 12.41 16.89 16.53
N GLY A 261 11.40 16.81 15.66
CA GLY A 261 11.09 17.83 14.66
C GLY A 261 11.90 17.70 13.37
N ASN A 262 12.79 16.72 13.24
CA ASN A 262 13.54 16.50 12.01
C ASN A 262 12.67 15.85 10.93
N LEU A 263 12.85 16.28 9.68
CA LEU A 263 12.13 15.73 8.53
C LEU A 263 12.72 14.37 8.15
N SER A 264 11.94 13.30 8.30
CA SER A 264 12.30 11.94 7.87
C SER A 264 12.21 11.79 6.36
N SER A 265 11.09 12.21 5.76
CA SER A 265 10.92 12.18 4.30
C SER A 265 9.84 13.12 3.79
N HIS A 266 9.93 13.48 2.50
CA HIS A 266 8.97 14.33 1.79
C HIS A 266 8.61 13.67 0.46
N TRP A 267 7.32 13.56 0.17
CA TRP A 267 6.79 12.86 -0.99
C TRP A 267 5.73 13.70 -1.68
N LEU A 268 5.79 13.85 -3.01
CA LEU A 268 4.72 14.45 -3.79
C LEU A 268 3.80 13.35 -4.32
N LEU A 269 2.49 13.55 -4.21
CA LEU A 269 1.50 12.56 -4.60
C LEU A 269 0.66 13.03 -5.78
N HIS A 270 0.32 12.07 -6.64
CA HIS A 270 -0.72 12.20 -7.65
C HIS A 270 -1.75 11.10 -7.45
N SER A 271 -2.94 11.49 -7.02
CA SER A 271 -4.06 10.57 -6.82
C SER A 271 -5.14 10.83 -7.85
N CYS A 272 -5.69 9.75 -8.42
CA CYS A 272 -6.77 9.80 -9.40
C CYS A 272 -7.75 8.65 -9.15
N LEU A 273 -9.01 8.90 -9.50
CA LEU A 273 -10.04 7.87 -9.59
C LEU A 273 -10.02 7.28 -11.00
N LEU A 274 -9.90 5.96 -11.09
CA LEU A 274 -9.90 5.22 -12.34
C LEU A 274 -11.24 4.51 -12.52
N PRO A 275 -11.99 4.78 -13.60
CA PRO A 275 -13.20 4.05 -13.91
C PRO A 275 -12.86 2.61 -14.32
N VAL A 276 -13.50 1.64 -13.65
CA VAL A 276 -13.26 0.22 -13.85
C VAL A 276 -13.95 -0.24 -15.14
N PRO A 277 -13.20 -0.74 -16.14
CA PRO A 277 -13.80 -1.25 -17.36
C PRO A 277 -14.45 -2.61 -17.12
N LYS A 278 -15.50 -2.93 -17.87
CA LYS A 278 -16.21 -4.22 -17.77
C LYS A 278 -15.27 -5.40 -17.99
N GLU A 279 -14.26 -5.24 -18.84
CA GLU A 279 -13.21 -6.23 -19.12
C GLU A 279 -12.42 -6.62 -17.88
N ALA A 280 -12.13 -5.66 -16.99
CA ALA A 280 -11.39 -5.92 -15.76
C ALA A 280 -12.20 -6.77 -14.75
N LEU A 281 -13.53 -6.82 -14.89
CA LEU A 281 -14.46 -7.55 -14.02
C LEU A 281 -14.81 -8.96 -14.55
N LYS A 282 -14.26 -9.38 -15.70
CA LYS A 282 -14.61 -10.68 -16.32
C LYS A 282 -13.98 -11.90 -15.62
N ASP A 283 -12.99 -11.70 -14.77
CA ASP A 283 -12.30 -12.80 -14.09
C ASP A 283 -13.11 -13.29 -12.88
N SER A 284 -13.65 -14.51 -12.97
CA SER A 284 -14.45 -15.14 -11.91
C SER A 284 -13.67 -15.45 -10.62
N ARG A 285 -12.34 -15.32 -10.63
CA ARG A 285 -11.47 -15.48 -9.46
C ARG A 285 -11.19 -14.15 -8.77
N LEU A 286 -11.84 -13.06 -9.19
CA LEU A 286 -11.72 -11.79 -8.48
C LEU A 286 -12.32 -11.92 -7.08
N PRO A 287 -11.72 -11.26 -6.08
CA PRO A 287 -12.35 -11.13 -4.79
C PRO A 287 -13.73 -10.48 -4.89
N GLU A 288 -14.73 -11.04 -4.19
CA GLU A 288 -16.12 -10.50 -4.11
C GLU A 288 -16.18 -8.99 -3.85
N LYS A 289 -15.22 -8.44 -3.08
CA LYS A 289 -15.18 -7.00 -2.78
C LYS A 289 -14.86 -6.10 -3.99
N LEU A 290 -14.19 -6.65 -5.01
CA LEU A 290 -13.85 -5.94 -6.24
C LEU A 290 -14.98 -6.06 -7.28
N GLU A 291 -15.87 -7.03 -7.10
CA GLU A 291 -17.06 -7.18 -7.93
C GLU A 291 -18.00 -5.99 -7.74
N GLY A 292 -18.39 -5.34 -8.84
CA GLY A 292 -19.29 -4.19 -8.81
C GLY A 292 -18.67 -2.89 -8.30
N ILE A 293 -17.33 -2.80 -8.22
CA ILE A 293 -16.65 -1.52 -8.07
C ILE A 293 -16.67 -0.79 -9.42
N GLU A 294 -17.14 0.46 -9.40
CA GLU A 294 -17.19 1.33 -10.58
C GLU A 294 -15.92 2.17 -10.73
N GLU A 295 -15.28 2.55 -9.62
CA GLU A 295 -14.08 3.38 -9.61
C GLU A 295 -13.12 2.95 -8.49
N ILE A 296 -11.81 3.09 -8.72
CA ILE A 296 -10.77 2.85 -7.70
C ILE A 296 -9.74 3.97 -7.66
N ASP A 297 -9.13 4.15 -6.49
CA ASP A 297 -7.99 5.05 -6.32
C ASP A 297 -6.70 4.44 -6.87
N LEU A 298 -6.00 5.21 -7.70
CA LEU A 298 -4.58 5.02 -8.00
C LEU A 298 -3.81 6.24 -7.48
N THR A 299 -2.84 5.97 -6.61
CA THR A 299 -1.91 7.00 -6.11
C THR A 299 -0.49 6.69 -6.54
N LEU A 300 0.15 7.65 -7.19
CA LEU A 300 1.57 7.67 -7.50
C LEU A 300 2.29 8.58 -6.51
N ALA A 301 3.48 8.20 -6.04
CA ALA A 301 4.28 9.04 -5.15
C ALA A 301 5.76 9.07 -5.55
N ILE A 302 6.34 10.27 -5.56
CA ILE A 302 7.77 10.50 -5.82
C ILE A 302 8.41 11.15 -4.60
N LYS A 303 9.63 10.74 -4.27
CA LYS A 303 10.39 11.35 -3.17
C LYS A 303 10.94 12.72 -3.60
N ILE A 304 10.89 13.68 -2.69
CA ILE A 304 11.52 15.00 -2.84
C ILE A 304 12.70 15.08 -1.86
N ASN A 305 13.85 15.53 -2.35
CA ASN A 305 15.01 15.81 -1.49
C ASN A 305 15.00 17.24 -0.95
N GLN A 306 16.00 17.58 -0.13
CA GLN A 306 16.12 18.90 0.49
C GLN A 306 16.29 20.06 -0.51
N ASN A 307 16.69 19.77 -1.75
CA ASN A 307 16.88 20.74 -2.83
C ASN A 307 15.64 20.83 -3.75
N ASP A 308 14.47 20.36 -3.27
CA ASP A 308 13.23 20.27 -4.04
C ASP A 308 13.40 19.50 -5.36
N CYS A 309 14.29 18.51 -5.42
CA CYS A 309 14.46 17.65 -6.60
C CYS A 309 13.76 16.30 -6.41
N PHE A 310 13.18 15.81 -7.50
CA PHE A 310 12.60 14.47 -7.54
C PHE A 310 13.70 13.41 -7.47
N VAL A 311 13.52 12.44 -6.59
CA VAL A 311 14.41 11.30 -6.41
C VAL A 311 13.64 10.05 -6.82
N PRO A 312 13.95 9.45 -7.99
CA PRO A 312 13.33 8.21 -8.42
C PRO A 312 13.56 7.08 -7.42
N VAL A 313 12.51 6.31 -7.15
CA VAL A 313 12.61 5.09 -6.35
C VAL A 313 13.24 3.98 -7.20
N ARG A 314 14.09 3.13 -6.59
CA ARG A 314 14.84 2.09 -7.32
C ARG A 314 15.02 0.83 -6.49
N GLY A 315 15.24 -0.29 -7.16
CA GLY A 315 15.64 -1.56 -6.56
C GLY A 315 14.61 -2.07 -5.56
N SER A 316 15.08 -2.50 -4.40
CA SER A 316 14.25 -3.05 -3.32
C SER A 316 13.23 -2.06 -2.75
N ASP A 317 13.42 -0.75 -2.93
CA ASP A 317 12.50 0.26 -2.43
C ASP A 317 11.33 0.52 -3.40
N SER A 318 11.44 0.07 -4.65
CA SER A 318 10.40 0.24 -5.69
C SER A 318 9.31 -0.82 -5.56
N ILE A 319 8.76 -0.94 -4.34
CA ILE A 319 7.69 -1.88 -4.03
C ILE A 319 6.32 -1.33 -4.45
N LEU A 320 5.45 -2.22 -4.90
CA LEU A 320 4.03 -1.90 -5.07
C LEU A 320 3.35 -1.80 -3.69
N PHE A 321 2.37 -0.92 -3.60
CA PHE A 321 1.54 -0.74 -2.42
C PHE A 321 0.10 -1.15 -2.71
N ALA A 322 -0.51 -1.78 -1.72
CA ALA A 322 -1.96 -1.93 -1.62
C ALA A 322 -2.36 -1.52 -0.20
N TYR A 323 -2.41 -0.20 0.02
CA TYR A 323 -2.49 0.54 1.29
C TYR A 323 -1.28 0.39 2.22
N LEU A 324 -0.71 -0.80 2.29
CA LEU A 324 0.55 -1.12 2.94
C LEU A 324 1.54 -1.69 1.93
N PRO A 325 2.84 -1.68 2.24
CA PRO A 325 3.86 -2.24 1.37
C PRO A 325 3.56 -3.71 1.01
N THR A 326 3.96 -4.10 -0.20
CA THR A 326 4.07 -5.50 -0.64
C THR A 326 5.55 -5.87 -0.78
N LYS A 327 5.87 -7.12 -1.10
CA LYS A 327 7.24 -7.52 -1.48
C LYS A 327 7.49 -7.49 -3.00
N ILE A 328 6.57 -6.93 -3.78
CA ILE A 328 6.64 -6.92 -5.24
C ILE A 328 7.44 -5.70 -5.69
N SER A 329 8.74 -5.88 -5.96
CA SER A 329 9.65 -4.81 -6.42
C SER A 329 10.22 -5.01 -7.82
N MET A 330 9.90 -6.13 -8.47
CA MET A 330 10.50 -6.55 -9.76
C MET A 330 10.30 -5.56 -10.92
N TYR A 331 9.25 -4.73 -10.88
CA TYR A 331 8.97 -3.75 -11.93
C TYR A 331 9.84 -2.49 -11.86
N ASN A 332 10.46 -2.19 -10.71
CA ASN A 332 11.41 -1.08 -10.57
C ASN A 332 10.90 0.26 -11.15
N LEU A 333 9.65 0.60 -10.87
CA LEU A 333 9.03 1.86 -11.27
C LEU A 333 9.72 3.05 -10.55
N PRO A 334 9.88 4.21 -11.21
CA PRO A 334 10.57 5.35 -10.62
C PRO A 334 9.75 6.05 -9.51
N VAL A 335 8.51 5.63 -9.31
CA VAL A 335 7.55 6.15 -8.33
C VAL A 335 6.98 4.98 -7.52
N LEU A 336 6.55 5.25 -6.29
CA LEU A 336 5.72 4.30 -5.55
C LEU A 336 4.32 4.30 -6.16
N VAL A 337 3.75 3.11 -6.32
CA VAL A 337 2.40 2.93 -6.86
C VAL A 337 1.53 2.26 -5.82
N ASN A 338 0.50 2.96 -5.37
CA ASN A 338 -0.51 2.45 -4.46
C ASN A 338 -1.85 2.30 -5.19
N ALA A 339 -2.35 1.06 -5.25
CA ALA A 339 -3.65 0.73 -5.83
C ALA A 339 -4.20 -0.57 -5.23
N GLN A 340 -5.46 -0.89 -5.53
CA GLN A 340 -6.07 -2.16 -5.12
C GLN A 340 -5.65 -3.33 -6.02
N PHE A 341 -4.37 -3.71 -5.98
CA PHE A 341 -3.88 -4.87 -6.73
C PHE A 341 -4.48 -6.19 -6.23
N ASP A 342 -4.72 -7.09 -7.16
CA ASP A 342 -5.13 -8.47 -6.91
C ASP A 342 -3.88 -9.34 -6.65
N ILE A 343 -3.64 -9.61 -5.37
CA ILE A 343 -2.43 -10.24 -4.84
C ILE A 343 -2.75 -11.45 -3.98
N ASN A 344 -1.78 -12.35 -3.84
CA ASN A 344 -1.92 -13.53 -3.00
C ASN A 344 -2.03 -13.16 -1.50
N ALA A 345 -2.35 -14.14 -0.63
CA ALA A 345 -2.51 -13.89 0.81
C ALA A 345 -1.22 -13.39 1.49
N SER A 346 -0.04 -13.88 1.08
CA SER A 346 1.24 -13.42 1.60
C SER A 346 1.65 -12.01 1.12
N ARG A 347 1.02 -11.51 0.04
CA ARG A 347 1.34 -10.24 -0.65
C ARG A 347 2.78 -10.15 -1.16
N GLU A 348 3.31 -11.31 -1.52
CA GLU A 348 4.63 -11.45 -2.13
C GLU A 348 4.51 -11.66 -3.64
N HIS A 349 3.34 -12.10 -4.11
CA HIS A 349 3.07 -12.37 -5.52
C HIS A 349 1.84 -11.60 -5.99
N ILE A 350 1.98 -11.00 -7.16
CA ILE A 350 0.88 -10.38 -7.92
C ILE A 350 0.34 -11.37 -8.94
N ARG A 351 -0.98 -11.35 -9.16
CA ARG A 351 -1.61 -12.23 -10.14
C ARG A 351 -1.45 -11.63 -11.55
N ILE A 352 -0.49 -12.16 -12.30
CA ILE A 352 -0.06 -11.64 -13.63
C ILE A 352 -1.15 -11.82 -14.70
N ASP A 353 -1.87 -12.94 -14.65
CA ASP A 353 -2.94 -13.30 -15.58
C ASP A 353 -4.29 -12.64 -15.26
N SER A 354 -4.35 -11.83 -14.19
CA SER A 354 -5.57 -11.13 -13.78
C SER A 354 -5.85 -9.94 -14.70
N SER A 355 -7.00 -9.95 -15.38
CA SER A 355 -7.44 -8.82 -16.22
C SER A 355 -7.51 -7.50 -15.43
N TRP A 356 -7.80 -7.59 -14.13
CA TRP A 356 -7.79 -6.45 -13.22
C TRP A 356 -6.40 -5.82 -13.07
N ASN A 357 -5.37 -6.62 -12.80
CA ASN A 357 -4.00 -6.11 -12.66
C ASN A 357 -3.43 -5.65 -14.01
N GLN A 358 -3.74 -6.35 -15.10
CA GLN A 358 -3.36 -5.94 -16.45
C GLN A 358 -3.92 -4.55 -16.80
N TRP A 359 -5.19 -4.32 -16.49
CA TRP A 359 -5.80 -3.01 -16.64
C TRP A 359 -5.12 -1.95 -15.76
N LEU A 360 -4.94 -2.23 -14.46
CA LEU A 360 -4.25 -1.31 -13.55
C LEU A 360 -2.86 -0.90 -14.05
N PHE A 361 -2.05 -1.87 -14.51
CA PHE A 361 -0.73 -1.61 -15.08
C PHE A 361 -0.77 -0.76 -16.34
N SER A 362 -1.83 -0.91 -17.16
CA SER A 362 -2.03 -0.06 -18.33
C SER A 362 -2.34 1.40 -17.98
N CYS A 363 -2.94 1.67 -16.81
CA CYS A 363 -3.26 3.03 -16.37
C CYS A 363 -2.03 3.80 -15.84
N ILE A 364 -1.05 3.13 -15.25
CA ILE A 364 0.11 3.76 -14.60
C ILE A 364 0.85 4.75 -15.52
N PRO A 365 1.32 4.37 -16.73
CA PRO A 365 2.12 5.28 -17.56
C PRO A 365 1.30 6.49 -18.01
N GLU A 366 0.03 6.31 -18.37
CA GLU A 366 -0.85 7.42 -18.76
C GLU A 366 -0.99 8.44 -17.63
N GLN A 367 -1.20 7.98 -16.39
CA GLN A 367 -1.31 8.86 -15.22
C GLN A 367 0.04 9.53 -14.89
N MET A 368 1.18 8.86 -15.11
CA MET A 368 2.48 9.51 -15.01
C MET A 368 2.62 10.65 -16.02
N PHE A 369 2.22 10.47 -17.28
CA PHE A 369 2.24 11.56 -18.28
C PHE A 369 1.29 12.70 -17.93
N LYS A 370 0.07 12.40 -17.46
CA LYS A 370 -0.88 13.43 -16.98
C LYS A 370 -0.34 14.18 -15.76
N TRP A 371 0.38 13.49 -14.89
CA TRP A 371 1.05 14.11 -13.75
C TRP A 371 2.16 15.05 -14.20
N VAL A 372 3.03 14.63 -15.12
CA VAL A 372 4.05 15.49 -15.74
C VAL A 372 3.41 16.73 -16.37
N GLN A 373 2.32 16.57 -17.12
CA GLN A 373 1.58 17.69 -17.72
C GLN A 373 1.08 18.71 -16.67
N THR A 374 0.65 18.22 -15.51
CA THR A 374 0.18 19.08 -14.42
C THR A 374 1.35 19.83 -13.80
N LEU A 375 2.44 19.12 -13.49
CA LEU A 375 3.61 19.68 -12.84
C LEU A 375 4.37 20.66 -13.72
N THR A 376 4.38 20.48 -15.04
CA THR A 376 5.05 21.41 -15.95
C THR A 376 4.41 22.80 -15.94
N LYS A 377 3.10 22.89 -15.65
CA LYS A 377 2.36 24.16 -15.51
C LYS A 377 2.66 24.88 -14.19
N GLU A 378 3.19 24.17 -13.20
CA GLU A 378 3.55 24.72 -11.90
C GLU A 378 5.00 25.21 -11.91
N GLN A 379 5.22 26.51 -11.70
CA GLN A 379 6.57 27.13 -11.74
C GLN A 379 7.59 26.39 -10.87
N LYS A 380 7.16 25.81 -9.74
CA LYS A 380 8.04 25.08 -8.82
C LYS A 380 8.67 23.84 -9.47
N TRP A 381 7.92 23.13 -10.34
CA TRP A 381 8.30 21.82 -10.84
C TRP A 381 8.65 21.79 -12.33
N THR A 382 8.42 22.88 -13.07
CA THR A 382 8.51 22.91 -14.54
C THR A 382 9.74 22.20 -15.11
N ASP A 383 10.94 22.53 -14.63
CA ASP A 383 12.18 21.97 -15.18
C ASP A 383 12.46 20.52 -14.73
N LYS A 384 11.86 20.11 -13.60
CA LYS A 384 12.09 18.81 -12.95
C LYS A 384 11.00 17.78 -13.29
N ALA A 385 9.84 18.23 -13.78
CA ALA A 385 8.70 17.38 -14.09
C ALA A 385 9.07 16.25 -15.06
N TYR A 386 9.94 16.51 -16.04
CA TYR A 386 10.34 15.48 -17.01
C TYR A 386 11.18 14.34 -16.41
N ASP A 387 11.74 14.48 -15.20
CA ASP A 387 12.42 13.39 -14.50
C ASP A 387 11.44 12.29 -14.04
N LEU A 388 10.14 12.59 -13.96
CA LEU A 388 9.08 11.63 -13.66
C LEU A 388 8.64 10.77 -14.84
N LEU A 389 9.12 11.07 -16.06
CA LEU A 389 8.70 10.31 -17.24
C LEU A 389 8.96 8.82 -17.06
N PRO A 390 8.02 7.92 -17.39
CA PRO A 390 8.19 6.49 -17.20
C PRO A 390 9.29 5.91 -18.10
N ASN A 391 9.97 4.86 -17.62
CA ASN A 391 10.79 4.00 -18.47
C ASN A 391 9.99 2.77 -18.89
N ARG A 392 10.40 2.14 -20.00
CA ARG A 392 9.94 0.79 -20.32
C ARG A 392 10.35 -0.19 -19.23
N LEU A 393 9.45 -1.12 -18.93
CA LEU A 393 9.72 -2.23 -18.03
C LEU A 393 10.52 -3.31 -18.78
N SER A 394 11.57 -3.81 -18.14
CA SER A 394 12.43 -4.89 -18.66
C SER A 394 11.90 -6.28 -18.32
N VAL A 395 11.01 -6.37 -17.35
CA VAL A 395 10.32 -7.62 -16.96
C VAL A 395 9.55 -8.17 -18.16
N LYS A 396 9.66 -9.47 -18.39
CA LYS A 396 8.97 -10.19 -19.47
C LYS A 396 7.76 -10.93 -18.89
N ASP A 397 6.70 -10.19 -18.64
CA ASP A 397 5.40 -10.73 -18.23
C ASP A 397 4.23 -9.93 -18.83
N GLN A 398 3.01 -10.44 -18.68
CA GLN A 398 1.81 -9.80 -19.26
C GLN A 398 1.54 -8.42 -18.66
N LEU A 399 1.88 -8.18 -17.38
CA LEU A 399 1.67 -6.86 -16.75
C LEU A 399 2.61 -5.82 -17.35
N ALA A 400 3.88 -6.18 -17.52
CA ALA A 400 4.89 -5.34 -18.14
C ALA A 400 4.58 -5.08 -19.63
N GLU A 401 4.03 -6.06 -20.35
CA GLU A 401 3.55 -5.88 -21.72
C GLU A 401 2.41 -4.86 -21.80
N GLN A 402 1.39 -4.95 -20.94
CA GLN A 402 0.29 -3.97 -20.92
C GLN A 402 0.78 -2.57 -20.53
N TYR A 403 1.66 -2.47 -19.53
CA TYR A 403 2.30 -1.21 -19.17
C TYR A 403 3.08 -0.62 -20.34
N ASN A 404 3.94 -1.41 -21.00
CA ASN A 404 4.78 -0.93 -22.09
C ASN A 404 3.96 -0.50 -23.31
N LYS A 405 2.88 -1.23 -23.63
CA LYS A 405 1.92 -0.86 -24.68
C LYS A 405 1.22 0.47 -24.34
N ALA A 406 0.78 0.62 -23.10
CA ALA A 406 0.15 1.86 -22.65
C ALA A 406 1.12 3.04 -22.60
N LEU A 407 2.40 2.81 -22.27
CA LEU A 407 3.46 3.81 -22.36
C LEU A 407 3.61 4.32 -23.80
N ASP A 408 3.72 3.41 -24.78
CA ASP A 408 3.85 3.77 -26.20
C ASP A 408 2.66 4.57 -26.73
N SER A 409 1.46 4.23 -26.27
CA SER A 409 0.25 5.00 -26.58
C SER A 409 0.28 6.37 -25.91
N SER A 410 0.57 6.43 -24.60
CA SER A 410 0.50 7.65 -23.79
C SER A 410 1.49 8.72 -24.24
N VAL A 411 2.70 8.32 -24.66
CA VAL A 411 3.69 9.24 -25.25
C VAL A 411 3.11 10.00 -26.45
N LYS A 412 2.25 9.34 -27.24
CA LYS A 412 1.68 9.90 -28.47
C LYS A 412 0.37 10.65 -28.24
N THR A 413 -0.41 10.29 -27.22
CA THR A 413 -1.78 10.79 -27.02
C THR A 413 -1.89 11.83 -25.90
N VAL A 414 -0.97 11.85 -24.93
CA VAL A 414 -1.03 12.81 -23.81
C VAL A 414 -0.21 14.06 -24.14
N PRO A 415 -0.78 15.27 -24.09
CA PRO A 415 -0.05 16.51 -24.38
C PRO A 415 0.73 17.00 -23.14
N PHE A 416 1.75 16.23 -22.76
CA PHE A 416 2.50 16.42 -21.50
C PHE A 416 3.63 17.46 -21.58
N LEU A 417 4.01 17.88 -22.78
CA LEU A 417 5.08 18.85 -22.98
C LEU A 417 4.57 20.27 -22.78
N PHE A 418 5.36 21.09 -22.10
CA PHE A 418 5.05 22.50 -21.87
C PHE A 418 5.93 23.36 -22.76
N GLY A 419 5.31 23.99 -23.76
CA GLY A 419 6.00 24.88 -24.67
C GLY A 419 6.42 26.18 -24.00
N ILE A 420 7.40 26.86 -24.61
CA ILE A 420 7.95 28.13 -24.09
C ILE A 420 6.84 29.18 -23.92
N HIS A 421 5.78 29.11 -24.75
CA HIS A 421 4.62 30.00 -24.71
C HIS A 421 3.42 29.42 -23.92
N LYS A 422 3.69 28.52 -22.97
CA LYS A 422 2.72 27.97 -22.02
C LYS A 422 1.57 27.15 -22.65
N ASN A 423 1.78 26.61 -23.84
CA ASN A 423 0.90 25.65 -24.49
C ASN A 423 1.25 24.21 -24.09
N SER A 424 0.24 23.34 -23.98
CA SER A 424 0.44 21.90 -23.84
C SER A 424 0.58 21.26 -25.23
N LEU A 425 1.64 20.47 -25.42
CA LEU A 425 2.00 19.90 -26.71
C LEU A 425 2.11 18.37 -26.64
N LEU A 426 1.66 17.70 -27.69
CA LEU A 426 2.01 16.31 -27.94
C LEU A 426 3.49 16.22 -28.33
N ILE A 427 4.12 15.05 -28.11
CA ILE A 427 5.51 14.84 -28.52
C ILE A 427 5.73 15.05 -30.03
N SER A 428 4.74 14.68 -30.85
CA SER A 428 4.76 14.86 -32.29
C SER A 428 4.61 16.32 -32.74
N GLN A 429 4.16 17.20 -31.84
CA GLN A 429 3.94 18.63 -32.09
C GLN A 429 5.09 19.49 -31.55
N ALA A 430 6.04 18.88 -30.84
CA ALA A 430 7.07 19.60 -30.11
C ALA A 430 8.44 19.47 -30.76
N VAL A 431 9.22 20.55 -30.68
CA VAL A 431 10.59 20.63 -31.17
C VAL A 431 11.49 21.13 -30.04
N VAL A 432 12.59 20.43 -29.82
CA VAL A 432 13.68 20.92 -28.98
C VAL A 432 14.66 21.67 -29.85
N ASP A 433 14.80 22.97 -29.63
CA ASP A 433 15.84 23.77 -30.26
C ASP A 433 17.12 23.73 -29.42
N LEU A 434 18.18 23.14 -29.97
CA LEU A 434 19.49 23.06 -29.33
C LEU A 434 20.40 24.26 -29.63
N THR A 435 19.98 25.12 -30.56
CA THR A 435 20.73 26.28 -31.05
C THR A 435 20.25 27.58 -30.41
N LEU A 436 19.02 27.61 -29.92
CA LEU A 436 18.30 28.79 -29.40
C LEU A 436 17.92 29.84 -30.47
N PHE A 437 18.06 29.51 -31.76
CA PHE A 437 17.72 30.40 -32.87
C PHE A 437 16.22 30.64 -33.03
N SER A 438 15.38 29.77 -32.47
CA SER A 438 13.93 29.97 -32.40
C SER A 438 13.50 31.06 -31.41
N SER A 439 14.41 31.62 -30.63
CA SER A 439 14.11 32.74 -29.74
C SER A 439 13.76 34.01 -30.53
N ASP A 440 12.87 34.82 -29.96
CA ASP A 440 12.41 36.07 -30.59
C ASP A 440 13.55 37.10 -30.76
N ASP A 441 14.63 36.99 -29.96
CA ASP A 441 15.84 37.82 -30.07
C ASP A 441 16.81 37.37 -31.19
N CYS A 442 16.48 36.29 -31.92
CA CYS A 442 17.32 35.73 -32.98
C CYS A 442 16.58 35.67 -34.32
N LEU A 443 16.37 34.48 -34.90
CA LEU A 443 15.61 34.31 -36.14
C LEU A 443 14.09 34.29 -35.90
N GLY A 444 13.67 34.14 -34.65
CA GLY A 444 12.27 33.94 -34.30
C GLY A 444 11.78 32.53 -34.56
N HIS A 445 10.73 32.17 -33.84
CA HIS A 445 10.19 30.81 -33.83
C HIS A 445 9.54 30.41 -35.17
N GLU A 446 8.99 31.35 -35.94
CA GLU A 446 8.27 31.06 -37.20
C GLU A 446 9.19 30.47 -38.27
N LEU A 447 10.35 31.09 -38.50
CA LEU A 447 11.32 30.62 -39.51
C LEU A 447 11.85 29.23 -39.17
N VAL A 448 12.26 29.02 -37.91
CA VAL A 448 12.77 27.71 -37.47
C VAL A 448 11.67 26.65 -37.52
N ARG A 449 10.44 26.97 -37.12
CA ARG A 449 9.29 26.06 -37.18
C ARG A 449 9.03 25.62 -38.61
N ASP A 450 8.90 26.58 -39.54
CA ASP A 450 8.55 26.28 -40.93
C ASP A 450 9.62 25.42 -41.61
N TYR A 451 10.89 25.72 -41.35
CA TYR A 451 11.99 24.91 -41.85
C TYR A 451 11.92 23.47 -41.32
N VAL A 452 11.73 23.28 -40.01
CA VAL A 452 11.61 21.94 -39.41
C VAL A 452 10.38 21.20 -39.96
N ALA A 453 9.26 21.89 -40.12
CA ALA A 453 8.01 21.32 -40.62
C ALA A 453 8.16 20.77 -42.04
N GLN A 454 8.82 21.51 -42.95
CA GLN A 454 8.95 21.12 -44.35
C GLN A 454 10.09 20.12 -44.62
N THR A 455 11.16 20.14 -43.84
CA THR A 455 12.34 19.28 -44.06
C THR A 455 12.21 17.92 -43.39
N SER A 456 11.20 17.74 -42.53
CA SER A 456 10.86 16.45 -41.96
C SER A 456 10.16 15.57 -43.01
N SER A 457 10.43 14.26 -42.98
CA SER A 457 9.77 13.28 -43.85
C SER A 457 9.00 12.26 -43.00
N PRO A 458 7.65 12.21 -43.08
CA PRO A 458 6.79 13.13 -43.82
C PRO A 458 6.77 14.56 -43.22
N PRO A 459 6.33 15.57 -43.98
CA PRO A 459 6.18 16.93 -43.47
C PRO A 459 5.32 16.99 -42.20
N LEU A 460 5.80 17.69 -41.19
CA LEU A 460 5.14 17.78 -39.89
C LEU A 460 4.14 18.93 -39.88
N ARG A 461 2.96 18.69 -39.28
CA ARG A 461 2.01 19.77 -38.94
C ARG A 461 2.33 20.26 -37.53
N LEU A 462 3.17 21.28 -37.44
CA LEU A 462 3.54 21.90 -36.17
C LEU A 462 2.57 23.04 -35.80
N PRO A 463 2.27 23.22 -34.51
CA PRO A 463 1.51 24.37 -34.02
C PRO A 463 2.30 25.69 -34.21
N ALA A 464 1.62 26.83 -34.00
CA ALA A 464 2.23 28.16 -34.16
C ALA A 464 3.57 28.28 -33.41
N ASN A 465 3.63 27.76 -32.18
CA ASN A 465 4.87 27.65 -31.43
C ASN A 465 5.08 26.21 -30.90
N PRO A 466 5.96 25.41 -31.52
CA PRO A 466 6.23 24.03 -31.12
C PRO A 466 7.37 23.89 -30.09
N PHE A 467 8.04 24.98 -29.71
CA PHE A 467 9.34 24.87 -29.04
C PHE A 467 9.19 24.57 -27.56
N VAL A 468 9.96 23.59 -27.08
CA VAL A 468 10.02 23.17 -25.68
C VAL A 468 11.45 23.22 -25.17
N ARG A 469 11.61 23.37 -23.85
CA ARG A 469 12.94 23.34 -23.22
C ARG A 469 13.63 22.00 -23.45
N ASN A 470 14.92 22.04 -23.72
CA ASN A 470 15.73 20.83 -23.87
C ASN A 470 15.81 20.06 -22.54
N HIS A 471 15.54 18.76 -22.59
CA HIS A 471 15.68 17.87 -21.44
C HIS A 471 16.11 16.48 -21.90
N HIS A 472 17.08 15.87 -21.21
CA HIS A 472 17.68 14.60 -21.62
C HIS A 472 16.65 13.46 -21.76
N ARG A 473 15.65 13.41 -20.86
CA ARG A 473 14.57 12.41 -20.90
C ARG A 473 13.70 12.50 -22.16
N LEU A 474 13.54 13.68 -22.75
CA LEU A 474 12.70 13.87 -23.95
C LEU A 474 13.36 13.28 -25.20
N ARG A 475 14.69 13.32 -25.28
CA ARG A 475 15.46 12.76 -26.40
C ARG A 475 15.21 11.25 -26.54
N ASN A 476 15.13 10.55 -25.41
CA ASN A 476 14.86 9.10 -25.37
C ASN A 476 13.44 8.73 -25.84
N LEU A 477 12.53 9.70 -25.91
CA LEU A 477 11.16 9.50 -26.41
C LEU A 477 11.01 9.85 -27.91
N GLY A 478 12.10 10.22 -28.59
CA GLY A 478 12.08 10.51 -30.02
C GLY A 478 11.50 11.88 -30.38
N ILE A 479 11.61 12.86 -29.49
CA ILE A 479 11.21 14.25 -29.78
C ILE A 479 12.01 14.83 -30.95
N GLN A 480 11.37 15.68 -31.76
CA GLN A 480 12.05 16.36 -32.85
C GLN A 480 13.07 17.35 -32.31
N GLN A 481 14.23 17.43 -32.99
CA GLN A 481 15.33 18.30 -32.60
C GLN A 481 15.74 19.19 -33.76
N PHE A 482 15.93 20.48 -33.47
CA PHE A 482 16.64 21.42 -34.32
C PHE A 482 18.07 21.54 -33.83
N THR A 483 18.98 20.91 -34.56
CA THR A 483 20.40 20.78 -34.21
C THR A 483 21.23 21.85 -34.92
N TRP A 484 22.49 22.02 -34.51
CA TRP A 484 23.43 22.90 -35.21
C TRP A 484 23.62 22.52 -36.68
N GLU A 485 23.65 21.23 -37.00
CA GLU A 485 23.71 20.74 -38.38
C GLU A 485 22.49 21.19 -39.19
N LYS A 486 21.27 21.02 -38.64
CA LYS A 486 20.04 21.48 -39.29
C LYS A 486 19.98 22.99 -39.44
N CYS A 487 20.50 23.73 -38.45
CA CYS A 487 20.61 25.18 -38.52
C CYS A 487 21.55 25.60 -39.66
N TRP A 488 22.72 24.98 -39.77
CA TRP A 488 23.65 25.26 -40.87
C TRP A 488 23.02 24.96 -42.24
N GLN A 489 22.34 23.83 -42.38
CA GLN A 489 21.59 23.48 -43.60
C GLN A 489 20.50 24.50 -43.91
N MET A 490 19.77 24.98 -42.89
CA MET A 490 18.74 26.01 -43.05
C MET A 490 19.35 27.29 -43.59
N LEU A 491 20.40 27.81 -42.95
CA LEU A 491 21.05 29.07 -43.32
C LEU A 491 21.59 29.07 -44.77
N HIS A 492 21.98 27.91 -45.29
CA HIS A 492 22.47 27.74 -46.66
C HIS A 492 21.39 27.31 -47.66
N SER A 493 20.15 27.10 -47.20
CA SER A 493 19.07 26.64 -48.07
C SER A 493 18.52 27.77 -48.94
N PRO A 494 18.19 27.52 -50.22
CA PRO A 494 17.49 28.51 -51.06
C PRO A 494 16.18 28.99 -50.45
N TRP A 495 15.51 28.12 -49.68
CA TRP A 495 14.29 28.45 -48.95
C TRP A 495 14.49 29.55 -47.91
N PHE A 496 15.60 29.52 -47.17
CA PHE A 496 15.89 30.52 -46.13
C PHE A 496 16.35 31.84 -46.74
N LEU A 497 17.25 31.78 -47.73
CA LEU A 497 17.82 32.96 -48.39
C LEU A 497 16.78 33.83 -49.12
N THR A 498 15.60 33.27 -49.43
CA THR A 498 14.49 33.99 -50.10
C THR A 498 13.45 34.54 -49.13
N ARG A 499 13.62 34.33 -47.81
CA ARG A 499 12.69 34.74 -46.74
C ARG A 499 13.31 35.71 -45.72
N LEU A 500 14.58 36.08 -45.92
CA LEU A 500 15.21 37.26 -45.31
C LEU A 500 14.82 38.50 -46.13
#